data_AF-A0A922P1A8-F1
#
_entry.id   AF-A0A922P1A8-F1
#
_cell.length_a   1.000
_cell.length_b   1.000
_cell.length_c   1.000
_cell.angle_alpha   90.00
_cell.angle_beta   90.00
_cell.angle_gamma   90.00
#
_symmetry.space_group_name_H-M   'P 1'
#
loop_
_entity.id
_entity.type
_entity.pdbx_description
1 polymer ?
#
loop_
_entity_poly.entity_id
_entity_poly.type
_entity_poly.pdbx_seq_one_letter_code
_entity_poly.pdbx_strand_id
1 'polypeptide(L)' 'MPRKPPEHIIALVRALLSAGCDMWAIGTRYSIGEPQDEPMASQVRKILADFGSREEYLEEIAACLRGMGRTITPNDQLH' A
#
# COMPACT_ATOMS: atom_id res chain seq x y z
N MET A 1 0.32 5.24 21.78
CA MET A 1 -0.53 4.19 21.14
C MET A 1 -0.42 4.37 19.64
N PRO A 2 -0.13 3.33 18.84
CA PRO A 2 -0.19 3.46 17.38
C PRO A 2 -1.63 3.83 17.00
N ARG A 3 -1.81 4.93 16.28
CA ARG A 3 -3.14 5.32 15.79
C ARG A 3 -3.60 4.26 14.79
N LYS A 4 -4.85 3.80 14.92
CA LYS A 4 -5.46 2.90 13.95
C LYS A 4 -5.57 3.65 12.61
N PRO A 5 -5.17 3.04 11.47
CA PRO A 5 -5.31 3.69 10.17
C PRO A 5 -6.78 4.06 9.92
N PRO A 6 -7.07 5.23 9.31
CA PRO A 6 -8.42 5.59 8.91
C PRO A 6 -9.05 4.54 7.97
N GLU A 7 -10.37 4.38 8.00
CA GLU A 7 -11.05 3.35 7.20
C GLU A 7 -10.84 3.52 5.69
N HIS A 8 -10.77 4.74 5.19
CA HIS A 8 -10.51 5.02 3.78
C HIS A 8 -9.10 4.58 3.35
N ILE A 9 -8.11 4.60 4.26
CA ILE A 9 -6.76 4.07 4.00
C ILE A 9 -6.78 2.55 3.93
N ILE A 10 -7.50 1.91 4.84
CA ILE A 10 -7.67 0.45 4.84
C ILE A 10 -8.37 0.02 3.54
N ALA A 11 -9.40 0.75 3.11
CA ALA A 11 -10.11 0.49 1.86
C ALA A 11 -9.19 0.64 0.63
N LEU A 12 -8.37 1.70 0.57
CA LEU A 12 -7.39 1.91 -0.49
C LEU A 12 -6.41 0.73 -0.59
N VAL A 13 -5.76 0.36 0.52
CA VAL A 13 -4.73 -0.68 0.50
C VAL A 13 -5.33 -2.02 0.07
N ARG A 14 -6.53 -2.34 0.56
CA ARG A 14 -7.25 -3.55 0.14
C ARG A 14 -7.59 -3.53 -1.35
N ALA A 15 -8.09 -2.40 -1.86
CA ALA A 15 -8.42 -2.25 -3.28
C ALA A 15 -7.20 -2.44 -4.18
N LEU A 16 -6.05 -1.86 -3.82
CA LEU A 16 -4.80 -2.01 -4.57
C LEU A 16 -4.28 -3.45 -4.53
N LEU A 17 -4.26 -4.09 -3.36
CA LEU A 17 -3.88 -5.50 -3.24
C LEU A 17 -4.81 -6.42 -4.06
N SER A 18 -6.12 -6.16 -4.05
CA SER A 18 -7.09 -6.92 -4.86
C SER A 18 -6.96 -6.65 -6.36
N ALA A 19 -6.50 -5.46 -6.75
CA ALA A 19 -6.18 -5.13 -8.14
C ALA A 19 -4.82 -5.70 -8.61
N GLY A 20 -4.12 -6.43 -7.74
CA GLY A 20 -2.86 -7.11 -8.05
C GLY A 20 -1.60 -6.28 -7.82
N CYS A 21 -1.70 -5.15 -7.11
CA CYS A 21 -0.50 -4.47 -6.63
C CYS A 21 0.21 -5.32 -5.58
N ASP A 22 1.54 -5.35 -5.65
CA ASP A 22 2.36 -5.86 -4.57
C ASP A 22 2.84 -4.70 -3.69
N MET A 23 2.27 -4.59 -2.49
CA MET A 23 2.52 -3.48 -1.58
C MET A 23 3.23 -3.95 -0.31
N TRP A 24 4.22 -3.15 0.12
CA TRP A 24 5.06 -3.45 1.28
C TRP A 24 5.38 -2.18 2.08
N ALA A 25 5.34 -2.27 3.40
CA ALA A 25 5.84 -1.21 4.27
C ALA A 25 7.37 -1.19 4.30
N ILE A 26 7.96 -0.01 4.18
CA ILE A 26 9.40 0.25 4.30
C ILE A 26 9.59 1.43 5.27
N GLY A 27 9.92 1.12 6.53
CA GLY A 27 9.98 2.13 7.59
C GLY A 27 8.64 2.86 7.77
N THR A 28 8.66 4.19 7.63
CA THR A 28 7.47 5.07 7.69
C THR A 28 6.80 5.27 6.33
N ARG A 29 7.32 4.67 5.26
CA ARG A 29 6.77 4.74 3.90
C ARG A 29 6.35 3.34 3.41
N TYR A 30 5.95 3.27 2.16
CA TYR A 30 5.61 2.02 1.50
C TYR A 30 6.15 1.98 0.07
N SER A 31 6.33 0.77 -0.45
CA SER A 31 6.55 0.49 -1.87
C SER A 31 5.26 -0.07 -2.48
N ILE A 32 5.06 0.20 -3.76
CA ILE A 32 3.98 -0.34 -4.58
C ILE A 32 4.57 -0.85 -5.90
N GLY A 33 4.46 -2.15 -6.12
CA GLY A 33 4.67 -2.76 -7.43
C GLY A 33 3.34 -2.86 -8.15
N GLU A 34 3.17 -2.08 -9.22
CA GLU A 34 1.95 -2.12 -10.03
C GLU A 34 2.00 -3.29 -11.03
N PRO A 35 0.86 -3.94 -11.32
CA PRO A 35 0.77 -4.96 -12.36
C PRO A 35 1.05 -4.35 -13.73
N GLN A 36 1.74 -5.10 -14.61
CA GLN A 36 2.05 -4.64 -15.96
C GLN A 36 0.91 -4.91 -16.97
N ASP A 37 0.00 -5.84 -16.65
CA ASP A 37 -1.11 -6.18 -17.51
C ASP A 37 -2.13 -5.04 -17.61
N GLU A 38 -2.40 -4.58 -18.84
CA GLU A 38 -3.26 -3.43 -19.15
C GLU A 38 -4.67 -3.41 -18.49
N PRO A 39 -5.40 -4.54 -18.29
CA PRO A 39 -6.65 -4.46 -17.54
C PRO A 39 -6.43 -4.13 -16.04
N MET A 40 -5.40 -4.72 -15.43
CA MET A 40 -5.09 -4.53 -14.01
C MET A 40 -4.43 -3.17 -13.76
N ALA A 41 -3.48 -2.77 -14.61
CA ALA A 41 -2.83 -1.46 -14.55
C ALA A 41 -3.86 -0.31 -14.72
N SER A 42 -4.85 -0.49 -15.60
CA SER A 42 -5.94 0.48 -15.76
C SER A 42 -6.84 0.56 -14.53
N GLN A 43 -7.12 -0.56 -13.88
CA GLN A 43 -7.88 -0.58 -12.63
C GLN A 43 -7.12 0.11 -11.48
N VAL A 44 -5.82 -0.14 -11.34
CA VAL A 44 -4.96 0.52 -10.35
C VAL A 44 -4.95 2.02 -10.55
N ARG A 45 -4.77 2.49 -11.80
CA ARG A 45 -4.83 3.93 -12.13
C ARG A 45 -6.15 4.58 -11.73
N LYS A 46 -7.29 3.90 -11.92
CA LYS A 46 -8.60 4.39 -11.47
C LYS A 46 -8.70 4.49 -9.95
N ILE A 47 -8.30 3.43 -9.24
CA ILE A 47 -8.31 3.41 -7.76
C ILE A 47 -7.47 4.57 -7.20
N LEU A 48 -6.27 4.80 -7.77
CA LEU A 48 -5.38 5.88 -7.34
C LEU A 48 -5.94 7.26 -7.67
N ALA A 49 -6.55 7.43 -8.85
CA ALA A 49 -7.18 8.70 -9.24
C ALA A 49 -8.38 9.04 -8.34
N ASP A 50 -9.23 8.05 -8.03
CA ASP A 50 -10.42 8.23 -7.18
C ASP A 50 -10.03 8.57 -5.73
N PHE A 51 -8.93 8.00 -5.23
CA PHE A 51 -8.44 8.28 -3.88
C PHE A 51 -7.80 9.67 -3.77
N GLY A 52 -7.06 10.10 -4.80
CA GLY A 52 -6.34 11.36 -4.81
C GLY A 52 -4.97 11.29 -4.12
N SER A 53 -4.57 12.38 -3.46
CA SER A 53 -3.22 12.49 -2.89
C SER A 53 -3.01 11.52 -1.72
N ARG A 54 -1.85 10.86 -1.72
CA ARG A 54 -1.43 9.90 -0.68
C ARG A 54 -0.30 10.43 0.19
N GLU A 55 0.20 11.63 -0.08
CA GLU A 55 1.40 12.19 0.56
C GLU A 55 1.22 12.42 2.06
N GLU A 56 0.00 12.77 2.49
CA GLU A 56 -0.34 12.97 3.90
C GLU A 56 -0.61 11.66 4.65
N TYR A 57 -0.67 10.52 3.95
CA TYR A 57 -1.07 9.22 4.49
C TYR A 57 0.03 8.16 4.40
N LEU A 58 1.28 8.55 4.10
CA LEU A 58 2.38 7.60 3.91
C LEU A 58 2.58 6.71 5.15
N GLU A 59 2.51 7.30 6.34
CA GLU A 59 2.69 6.60 7.62
C GLU A 59 1.52 5.68 7.94
N GLU A 60 0.29 6.12 7.68
CA GLU A 60 -0.94 5.35 7.88
C GLU A 60 -1.00 4.16 6.93
N ILE A 61 -0.62 4.33 5.67
CA ILE A 61 -0.52 3.25 4.68
C ILE A 61 0.55 2.24 5.13
N ALA A 62 1.73 2.72 5.54
CA ALA A 62 2.79 1.86 6.05
C ALA A 62 2.36 1.11 7.32
N ALA A 63 1.65 1.77 8.24
CA ALA A 63 1.11 1.14 9.44
C ALA A 63 0.02 0.10 9.11
N CYS A 64 -0.82 0.37 8.12
CA CYS A 64 -1.81 -0.57 7.62
C CYS A 64 -1.14 -1.83 7.06
N LEU A 65 -0.15 -1.68 6.19
CA LEU A 65 0.63 -2.78 5.61
C LEU A 65 1.37 -3.59 6.69
N ARG A 66 1.98 -2.93 7.67
CA ARG A 66 2.59 -3.58 8.84
C ARG A 66 1.59 -4.41 9.64
N GLY A 67 0.39 -3.87 9.87
CA GLY A 67 -0.70 -4.60 10.53
C GLY A 67 -1.17 -5.84 9.77
N MET A 68 -0.96 -5.88 8.45
CA MET A 68 -1.22 -7.04 7.60
C MET A 68 -0.02 -7.99 7.45
N GLY A 69 1.09 -7.74 8.15
CA GLY A 69 2.32 -8.53 8.03
C GLY A 69 3.14 -8.27 6.75
N ARG A 70 2.77 -7.25 5.95
CA ARG A 70 3.48 -6.87 4.72
C ARG A 70 4.53 -5.80 5.02
N THR A 71 5.61 -6.20 5.68
CA THR A 71 6.71 -5.30 6.05
C THR A 71 8.04 -5.86 5.54
N ILE A 72 8.88 -4.98 5.00
CA ILE A 72 10.26 -5.30 4.65
C ILE A 72 11.14 -4.68 5.73
N THR A 73 11.83 -5.50 6.50
CA THR A 73 12.93 -5.02 7.34
C THR A 73 14.20 -4.92 6.49
N PRO A 74 15.07 -3.91 6.69
CA PRO A 74 16.34 -3.81 5.97
C PRO A 74 17.23 -5.06 6.10
N ASN A 75 16.94 -5.93 7.07
CA ASN A 75 17.67 -7.17 7.33
C ASN A 75 17.12 -8.40 6.57
N ASP A 76 15.99 -8.29 5.85
CA ASP A 76 15.41 -9.38 5.04
C ASP A 76 16.13 -9.61 3.70
N GLN A 77 17.17 -8.82 3.38
CA GLN A 77 17.95 -8.99 2.14
C GLN A 77 19.13 -9.98 2.29
N LEU A 78 19.20 -10.73 3.39
CA LEU A 78 20.24 -11.73 3.65
C LEU A 78 19.62 -13.12 3.82
N HIS A 79 19.01 -13.69 2.77
CA HIS A 79 18.83 -15.14 2.64
C HIS A 79 18.65 -15.55 1.17
#